data_AF-A0A432S792-F1
#
_entry.id   AF-A0A432S792-F1
#
_cell.length_a   1.000
_cell.length_b   1.000
_cell.length_c   1.000
_cell.angle_alpha   90.00
_cell.angle_beta   90.00
_cell.angle_gamma   90.00
#
_symmetry.space_group_name_H-M   'P 1'
#
loop_
_entity.id
_entity.type
_entity.pdbx_description
1 polymer ?
#
loop_
_entity_poly.entity_id
_entity_poly.type
_entity_poly.pdbx_seq_one_letter_code
_entity_poly.pdbx_strand_id
1 'polypeptide(L)'
;MAKIIKFNPQNNDNSQDNLENGTVKEEKRVKTDIKSITEDDINFLELVAKGVEEHVLYYFAVKEVLGIEFLHKINEKGEIGIIGVLAYEHKRREGSFVAEFIAKGYFDKKSSKVVITELAFKQGEPQLYQSISKTLKAKKILPEIN
;
A
#
# COMPACT_ATOMS: atom_id res chain seq x y z
N MET A 1 36.07 10.23 -3.94
CA MET A 1 35.79 11.32 -4.90
C MET A 1 34.86 10.77 -5.97
N ALA A 2 33.58 11.14 -5.94
CA ALA A 2 32.58 10.62 -6.86
C ALA A 2 32.66 11.34 -8.22
N LYS A 3 32.70 10.57 -9.31
CA LYS A 3 32.79 11.08 -10.69
C LYS A 3 31.40 11.50 -11.15
N ILE A 4 31.20 12.81 -11.34
CA ILE A 4 29.96 13.38 -11.87
C ILE A 4 29.97 13.20 -13.40
N ILE A 5 28.99 12.46 -13.93
CA ILE A 5 28.77 12.31 -15.38
C ILE A 5 27.72 13.34 -15.79
N LYS A 6 28.10 14.30 -16.63
CA LYS A 6 27.17 15.26 -17.26
C LYS A 6 26.69 14.68 -18.59
N PHE A 7 25.39 14.51 -18.75
CA PHE A 7 24.77 14.15 -20.02
C PHE A 7 24.48 15.43 -20.82
N ASN A 8 25.10 15.58 -21.98
CA ASN A 8 24.79 16.63 -22.95
C ASN A 8 23.58 16.19 -23.79
N PRO A 9 22.48 16.96 -23.84
CA PRO A 9 21.44 16.76 -24.84
C PRO A 9 21.84 17.50 -26.11
N GLN A 10 22.22 16.77 -27.17
CA GLN A 10 22.29 17.32 -28.52
C GLN A 10 21.05 16.89 -29.31
N ASN A 11 20.11 17.83 -29.44
CA ASN A 11 19.20 17.89 -30.59
C ASN A 11 19.96 18.51 -31.76
N ASN A 12 19.93 17.89 -32.93
CA ASN A 12 19.42 18.50 -34.17
C ASN A 12 19.49 17.57 -35.37
N ASP A 13 18.47 17.74 -36.22
CA ASP A 13 18.11 17.02 -37.44
C ASP A 13 19.18 17.05 -38.56
N ASN A 14 19.28 15.95 -39.33
CA ASN A 14 18.76 15.82 -40.71
C ASN A 14 19.53 14.77 -41.57
N SER A 15 18.74 13.97 -42.28
CA SER A 15 18.95 13.40 -43.62
C SER A 15 19.79 12.11 -43.86
N GLN A 16 19.03 11.09 -44.29
CA GLN A 16 19.25 10.08 -45.36
C GLN A 16 20.46 9.13 -45.29
N ASP A 17 20.19 7.82 -45.15
CA ASP A 17 20.18 6.91 -46.31
C ASP A 17 19.48 5.57 -46.03
N ASN A 18 18.92 4.98 -47.08
CA ASN A 18 18.13 3.75 -47.10
C ASN A 18 18.97 2.48 -46.91
N LEU A 19 18.45 1.44 -46.21
CA LEU A 19 18.14 0.11 -46.77
C LEU A 19 17.68 -0.90 -45.66
N GLU A 20 16.63 -1.64 -46.00
CA GLU A 20 16.29 -3.02 -45.58
C GLU A 20 15.64 -3.33 -44.21
N ASN A 21 14.32 -3.59 -44.32
CA ASN A 21 13.57 -4.71 -43.73
C ASN A 21 13.84 -5.14 -42.27
N GLY A 22 12.99 -4.64 -41.37
CA GLY A 22 12.69 -5.27 -40.09
C GLY A 22 11.28 -4.90 -39.64
N THR A 23 10.30 -5.75 -39.93
CA THR A 23 8.99 -5.72 -39.25
C THR A 23 9.20 -6.05 -37.78
N VAL A 24 8.83 -5.17 -36.84
CA VAL A 24 8.23 -5.49 -35.53
C VAL A 24 7.80 -4.18 -34.84
N LYS A 25 6.47 -3.99 -34.81
CA LYS A 25 5.62 -3.42 -33.75
C LYS A 25 5.98 -2.05 -33.16
N GLU A 26 5.06 -1.12 -33.40
CA GLU A 26 4.74 0.01 -32.52
C GLU A 26 4.85 -0.41 -31.05
N GLU A 27 5.93 0.01 -30.39
CA GLU A 27 5.96 0.09 -28.95
C GLU A 27 4.96 1.18 -28.56
N LYS A 28 3.73 0.73 -28.24
CA LYS A 28 2.80 1.48 -27.40
C LYS A 28 3.62 2.05 -26.25
N ARG A 29 3.89 3.35 -26.29
CA ARG A 29 4.26 4.12 -25.11
C ARG A 29 3.15 3.85 -24.11
N VAL A 30 3.42 2.96 -23.17
CA VAL A 30 2.61 2.77 -21.98
C VAL A 30 2.66 4.13 -21.31
N LYS A 31 1.59 4.90 -21.51
CA LYS A 31 1.27 6.02 -20.64
C LYS A 31 1.06 5.37 -19.28
N THR A 32 2.13 5.29 -18.49
CA THR A 32 1.99 5.09 -17.07
C THR A 32 1.27 6.35 -16.61
N ASP A 33 -0.06 6.27 -16.50
CA ASP A 33 -0.88 7.29 -15.87
C ASP A 33 -0.42 7.32 -14.41
N ILE A 34 0.61 8.12 -14.13
CA ILE A 34 1.00 8.49 -12.77
C ILE A 34 -0.19 9.31 -12.26
N LYS A 35 -1.16 8.63 -11.64
CA LYS A 35 -2.24 9.29 -10.91
C LYS A 35 -1.57 10.18 -9.87
N SER A 36 -1.67 11.48 -10.07
CA SER A 36 -1.27 12.47 -9.06
C SER A 36 -2.04 12.16 -7.78
N ILE A 37 -1.33 11.86 -6.70
CA ILE A 37 -1.91 11.70 -5.37
C ILE A 37 -2.54 13.05 -4.99
N THR A 38 -3.83 13.06 -4.63
CA THR A 38 -4.52 14.28 -4.19
C THR A 38 -4.35 14.49 -2.68
N GLU A 39 -4.55 15.71 -2.18
CA GLU A 39 -4.52 16.00 -0.73
C GLU A 39 -5.57 15.17 0.03
N ASP A 40 -6.73 14.93 -0.57
CA ASP A 40 -7.78 14.07 0.00
C ASP A 40 -7.31 12.61 0.15
N ASP A 41 -6.50 12.10 -0.79
CA ASP A 41 -5.92 10.77 -0.71
C ASP A 41 -4.93 10.67 0.46
N ILE A 42 -4.09 11.70 0.66
CA ILE A 42 -3.12 11.76 1.77
C ILE A 42 -3.86 11.75 3.11
N ASN A 43 -4.87 12.60 3.25
CA ASN A 43 -5.69 12.67 4.46
C ASN A 43 -6.37 11.32 4.76
N PHE A 44 -6.86 10.63 3.73
CA PHE A 44 -7.49 9.32 3.92
C PHE A 44 -6.47 8.25 4.36
N LEU A 45 -5.27 8.24 3.79
CA LEU A 45 -4.19 7.34 4.20
C LEU A 45 -3.82 7.52 5.67
N GLU A 46 -3.72 8.77 6.14
CA GLU A 46 -3.47 9.07 7.55
C GLU A 46 -4.58 8.53 8.47
N LEU A 47 -5.84 8.66 8.06
CA LEU A 47 -6.98 8.12 8.83
C LEU A 47 -6.92 6.60 8.91
N VAL A 48 -6.55 5.91 7.83
CA VAL A 48 -6.38 4.46 7.82
C VAL A 48 -5.24 4.04 8.74
N ALA A 49 -4.07 4.69 8.62
CA ALA A 49 -2.91 4.42 9.45
C ALA A 49 -3.25 4.55 10.94
N LYS A 50 -3.91 5.66 11.31
CA LYS A 50 -4.35 5.92 12.68
C LYS A 50 -5.34 4.88 13.19
N GLY A 51 -6.32 4.48 12.36
CA GLY A 51 -7.28 3.44 12.73
C GLY A 51 -6.61 2.09 13.00
N VAL A 52 -5.60 1.72 12.21
CA VAL A 52 -4.78 0.51 12.42
C VAL A 52 -3.97 0.65 13.71
N GLU A 53 -3.28 1.77 13.90
CA GLU A 53 -2.47 2.04 15.10
C GLU A 53 -3.30 1.96 16.39
N GLU A 54 -4.44 2.64 16.45
CA GLU A 54 -5.35 2.63 17.60
C GLU A 54 -5.80 1.20 17.92
N HIS A 55 -6.18 0.41 16.90
CA HIS A 55 -6.59 -0.98 17.09
C HIS A 55 -5.45 -1.86 17.60
N VAL A 56 -4.25 -1.70 17.03
CA VAL A 56 -3.07 -2.48 17.43
C VAL A 56 -2.68 -2.19 18.87
N LEU A 57 -2.57 -0.92 19.25
CA LEU A 57 -2.18 -0.51 20.60
C LEU A 57 -3.17 -0.95 21.68
N TYR A 58 -4.46 -0.99 21.33
CA TYR A 58 -5.53 -1.40 22.23
C TYR A 58 -5.60 -2.91 22.44
N TYR A 59 -5.54 -3.70 21.37
CA TYR A 59 -5.78 -5.15 21.44
C TYR A 59 -4.51 -6.00 21.57
N PHE A 60 -3.35 -5.51 21.13
CA PHE A 60 -2.13 -6.30 21.10
C PHE A 60 -1.10 -5.87 22.14
N ALA A 61 -0.14 -6.74 22.44
CA ALA A 61 0.98 -6.46 23.33
C ALA A 61 2.06 -5.55 22.69
N VAL A 62 1.61 -4.55 21.94
CA VAL A 62 2.45 -3.53 21.32
C VAL A 62 2.61 -2.36 22.27
N LYS A 63 3.85 -1.90 22.44
CA LYS A 63 4.22 -0.74 23.26
C LYS A 63 4.11 0.53 22.43
N GLU A 64 4.68 0.50 21.23
CA GLU A 64 4.75 1.62 20.30
C GLU A 64 4.75 1.10 18.86
N VAL A 65 4.07 1.83 17.98
CA VAL A 65 4.11 1.59 16.53
C VAL A 65 5.17 2.50 15.93
N LEU A 66 6.16 1.91 15.27
CA LEU A 66 7.28 2.63 14.67
C LEU A 66 6.99 3.06 13.23
N GLY A 67 6.12 2.32 12.53
CA GLY A 67 5.71 2.63 11.16
C GLY A 67 4.74 1.59 10.61
N ILE A 68 3.92 2.03 9.66
CA ILE A 68 2.94 1.20 8.98
C ILE A 68 3.07 1.43 7.47
N GLU A 69 3.26 0.35 6.72
CA GLU A 69 3.16 0.36 5.26
C GLU A 69 1.98 -0.54 4.87
N PHE A 70 1.07 -0.05 4.03
CA PHE A 70 -0.14 -0.79 3.72
C PHE A 70 -0.72 -0.47 2.35
N LEU A 71 -1.46 -1.44 1.83
CA LEU A 71 -2.40 -1.29 0.73
C LEU A 71 -3.81 -1.37 1.29
N HIS A 72 -4.71 -0.56 0.76
CA HIS A 72 -6.10 -0.53 1.17
C HIS A 72 -7.04 -0.58 -0.04
N LYS A 73 -8.27 -1.04 0.19
CA LYS A 73 -9.36 -1.00 -0.79
C LYS A 73 -10.66 -0.73 -0.05
N ILE A 74 -11.38 0.27 -0.51
CA ILE A 74 -12.68 0.67 0.04
C ILE A 74 -13.79 0.40 -0.98
N ASN A 75 -14.96 -0.03 -0.51
CA ASN A 75 -16.14 -0.12 -1.35
C ASN A 75 -17.11 1.06 -1.13
N GLU A 76 -18.13 1.15 -1.97
CA GLU A 76 -19.16 2.20 -1.92
C GLU A 76 -19.93 2.26 -0.58
N LYS A 77 -19.97 1.14 0.15
CA LYS A 77 -20.59 1.05 1.48
C LYS A 77 -19.67 1.58 2.59
N GLY A 78 -18.45 1.99 2.26
CA GLY A 78 -17.45 2.45 3.21
C GLY A 78 -16.74 1.33 3.95
N GLU A 79 -16.89 0.07 3.54
CA GLU A 79 -16.13 -1.04 4.13
C GLU A 79 -14.71 -1.03 3.55
N ILE A 80 -13.72 -1.24 4.43
CA ILE A 80 -12.30 -1.14 4.09
C ILE A 80 -11.63 -2.48 4.35
N GLY A 81 -10.86 -2.96 3.38
CA GLY A 81 -9.89 -4.03 3.55
C GLY A 81 -8.47 -3.48 3.48
N ILE A 82 -7.58 -4.01 4.32
CA ILE A 82 -6.20 -3.55 4.44
C ILE A 82 -5.27 -4.77 4.50
N ILE A 83 -4.18 -4.72 3.76
CA ILE A 83 -3.03 -5.62 3.90
C ILE A 83 -1.78 -4.76 4.09
N GLY A 84 -0.87 -5.16 4.95
CA GLY A 84 0.29 -4.34 5.20
C GLY A 84 1.34 -4.98 6.08
N VAL A 85 2.34 -4.18 6.41
CA VAL A 85 3.45 -4.49 7.28
C VAL A 85 3.49 -3.45 8.39
N LEU A 86 3.63 -3.93 9.63
CA LEU A 86 3.72 -3.12 10.83
C LEU A 86 5.11 -3.30 11.44
N ALA A 87 5.81 -2.19 11.67
CA ALA A 87 7.00 -2.14 12.52
C ALA A 87 6.60 -1.66 13.94
N TYR A 88 7.01 -2.38 14.98
CA TYR A 88 6.56 -2.10 16.34
C TYR A 88 7.55 -2.54 17.43
N GLU A 89 7.42 -1.97 18.63
CA GLU A 89 8.06 -2.46 19.84
C GLU A 89 7.10 -3.32 20.67
N HIS A 90 7.58 -4.46 21.16
CA HIS A 90 6.76 -5.36 21.97
C HIS A 90 6.85 -5.03 23.46
N LYS A 91 5.72 -5.07 24.20
CA LYS A 91 5.66 -4.73 25.64
C LYS A 91 6.52 -5.62 26.55
N ARG A 92 6.85 -6.83 26.11
CA ARG A 92 7.53 -7.86 26.93
C ARG A 92 8.84 -8.38 26.34
N ARG A 93 9.24 -7.88 25.17
CA ARG A 93 10.45 -8.35 24.47
C ARG A 93 11.17 -7.12 23.94
N GLU A 94 12.45 -7.03 24.24
CA GLU A 94 13.29 -5.94 23.74
C GLU A 94 13.54 -6.09 22.24
N GLY A 95 13.72 -4.96 21.57
CA GLY A 95 13.95 -4.88 20.14
C GLY A 95 12.72 -4.46 19.32
N SER A 96 13.00 -4.12 18.06
CA SER A 96 11.99 -3.78 17.06
C SER A 96 11.58 -5.03 16.28
N PHE A 97 10.28 -5.18 16.07
CA PHE A 97 9.69 -6.30 15.34
C PHE A 97 8.98 -5.79 14.10
N VAL A 98 8.91 -6.64 13.08
CA VAL A 98 8.19 -6.38 11.84
C VAL A 98 7.24 -7.54 11.59
N ALA A 99 5.97 -7.25 11.32
CA ALA A 99 4.95 -8.27 11.08
C ALA A 99 4.00 -7.88 9.95
N GLU A 100 3.73 -8.84 9.06
CA GLU A 100 2.66 -8.74 8.06
C GLU A 100 1.29 -8.90 8.73
N PHE A 101 0.33 -8.04 8.37
CA PHE A 101 -1.03 -8.05 8.88
C PHE A 101 -2.08 -7.93 7.78
N ILE A 102 -3.29 -8.38 8.12
CA ILE A 102 -4.51 -8.16 7.35
C ILE A 102 -5.59 -7.61 8.28
N ALA A 103 -6.36 -6.64 7.80
CA ALA A 103 -7.42 -6.03 8.59
C ALA A 103 -8.69 -5.76 7.77
N LYS A 104 -9.82 -5.71 8.50
CA LYS A 104 -11.14 -5.34 8.01
C LYS A 104 -11.71 -4.23 8.90
N GLY A 105 -12.24 -3.20 8.28
CA GLY A 105 -12.85 -2.08 8.97
C GLY A 105 -13.91 -1.39 8.13
N TYR A 106 -14.29 -0.19 8.57
CA TYR A 106 -15.17 0.69 7.84
C TYR A 106 -14.84 2.16 8.13
N PHE A 107 -15.22 3.04 7.21
CA PHE A 107 -15.16 4.48 7.41
C PHE A 107 -16.43 4.95 8.11
N ASP A 108 -16.32 5.42 9.36
CA ASP A 108 -17.40 6.06 10.08
C ASP A 108 -17.49 7.54 9.69
N LYS A 109 -18.50 7.87 8.89
CA LYS A 109 -18.79 9.23 8.42
C LYS A 109 -19.17 10.18 9.55
N LYS A 110 -19.68 9.69 10.68
CA LYS A 110 -20.10 10.56 11.81
C LYS A 110 -18.91 11.07 12.59
N SER A 111 -17.93 10.19 12.83
CA SER A 111 -16.71 10.55 13.56
C SER A 111 -15.56 10.94 12.62
N SER A 112 -15.73 10.80 11.30
CA SER A 112 -14.67 10.97 10.30
C SER A 112 -13.42 10.14 10.61
N LYS A 113 -13.63 8.87 10.95
CA LYS A 113 -12.55 7.94 11.35
C LYS A 113 -12.67 6.61 10.62
N VAL A 114 -11.53 5.96 10.41
CA VAL A 114 -11.48 4.56 10.00
C VAL A 114 -11.49 3.70 11.27
N VAL A 115 -12.49 2.83 11.38
CA VAL A 115 -12.64 1.90 12.51
C VAL A 115 -12.26 0.51 12.05
N ILE A 116 -11.23 -0.06 12.68
CA ILE A 116 -10.82 -1.45 12.43
C ILE A 116 -11.63 -2.38 13.34
N THR A 117 -12.33 -3.32 12.71
CA THR A 117 -13.18 -4.31 13.39
C THR A 117 -12.44 -5.60 13.69
N GLU A 118 -11.57 -6.03 12.77
CA GLU A 118 -10.79 -7.26 12.88
C GLU A 118 -9.40 -7.00 12.28
N LEU A 119 -8.36 -7.45 12.97
CA LEU A 119 -6.98 -7.43 12.51
C LEU A 119 -6.31 -8.74 12.92
N ALA A 120 -5.50 -9.31 12.04
CA ALA A 120 -4.70 -10.49 12.34
C ALA A 120 -3.30 -10.37 11.76
N PHE A 121 -2.30 -10.84 12.52
CA PHE A 121 -0.93 -10.98 12.04
C PHE A 121 -0.74 -12.34 11.37
N LYS A 122 -0.09 -12.36 10.20
CA LYS A 122 0.06 -13.58 9.37
C LYS A 122 0.75 -14.72 10.11
N GLN A 123 1.81 -14.41 10.87
CA GLN A 123 2.58 -15.40 11.63
C GLN A 123 1.95 -15.75 12.99
N GLY A 124 1.22 -14.81 13.60
CA GLY A 124 0.62 -15.01 14.92
C GLY A 124 -0.71 -15.77 14.87
N GLU A 125 -1.54 -15.49 13.86
CA GLU A 125 -2.93 -15.94 13.80
C GLU A 125 -3.32 -16.39 12.38
N PRO A 126 -2.70 -17.45 11.82
CA PRO A 126 -2.86 -17.83 10.42
C PRO A 126 -4.30 -18.21 10.05
N GLN A 127 -5.06 -18.81 10.96
CA GLN A 127 -6.47 -19.17 10.72
C GLN A 127 -7.36 -17.94 10.62
N LEU A 128 -7.20 -16.98 11.55
CA LEU A 128 -7.94 -15.72 11.53
C LEU A 128 -7.55 -14.90 10.31
N TYR A 129 -6.26 -14.83 9.98
CA TYR A 129 -5.75 -14.16 8.78
C TYR A 129 -6.43 -14.70 7.51
N GLN A 130 -6.52 -16.02 7.36
CA GLN A 130 -7.22 -16.64 6.22
C GLN A 130 -8.72 -16.35 6.22
N SER A 131 -9.36 -16.33 7.39
CA SER A 131 -10.79 -15.99 7.54
C SER A 131 -11.08 -14.56 7.09
N ILE A 132 -10.26 -13.60 7.55
CA ILE A 132 -10.35 -12.19 7.13
C ILE A 132 -10.13 -12.11 5.62
N SER A 133 -9.10 -12.77 5.09
CA SER A 133 -8.83 -12.78 3.64
C SER A 133 -10.02 -13.27 2.81
N LYS A 134 -10.67 -14.37 3.21
CA LYS A 134 -11.90 -14.86 2.57
C LYS A 134 -13.03 -13.83 2.63
N THR A 135 -13.21 -13.19 3.79
CA THR A 135 -14.23 -12.14 3.96
C THR A 135 -13.96 -10.93 3.05
N LEU A 136 -12.72 -10.46 2.97
CA LEU A 136 -12.35 -9.33 2.10
C LEU A 136 -12.56 -9.68 0.62
N LYS A 137 -12.24 -10.91 0.21
CA LYS A 137 -12.52 -11.41 -1.16
C LYS A 137 -14.02 -11.40 -1.46
N ALA A 138 -14.83 -11.96 -0.56
CA ALA A 138 -16.29 -12.02 -0.73
C ALA A 138 -16.91 -10.62 -0.85
N LYS A 139 -16.40 -9.66 -0.08
CA LYS A 139 -16.83 -8.26 -0.11
C LYS A 139 -16.19 -7.41 -1.22
N LYS A 140 -15.31 -8.01 -2.04
CA LYS A 140 -14.55 -7.34 -3.12
C LYS A 140 -13.68 -6.15 -2.63
N ILE A 141 -13.22 -6.22 -1.38
CA ILE A 141 -12.39 -5.20 -0.72
C ILE A 141 -11.00 -5.75 -0.36
N LEU A 142 -10.60 -6.90 -0.89
CA LEU A 142 -9.20 -7.34 -0.77
C LEU A 142 -8.32 -6.47 -1.69
N PRO A 143 -7.30 -5.76 -1.17
CA PRO A 143 -6.36 -5.02 -1.99
C PRO A 143 -5.56 -5.95 -2.91
N GLU A 144 -5.26 -5.49 -4.11
CA GLU A 144 -4.46 -6.23 -5.09
C GLU A 144 -2.98 -5.95 -4.83
N ILE A 145 -2.17 -7.02 -4.72
CA ILE A 145 -0.71 -6.91 -4.67
C ILE A 145 -0.26 -6.95 -6.12
N ASN A 146 0.11 -5.78 -6.67
CA ASN A 146 0.65 -5.66 -8.02
C ASN A 146 2.16 -5.87 -8.02
#